data_AF-A0A968X367-F1
#
_entry.id   AF-A0A968X367-F1
#
_cell.length_a   1.000
_cell.length_b   1.000
_cell.length_c   1.000
_cell.angle_alpha   90.00
_cell.angle_beta   90.00
_cell.angle_gamma   90.00
#
_symmetry.space_group_name_H-M   'P 1'
#
loop_
_entity.id
_entity.type
_entity.pdbx_description
1 polymer ?
#
loop_
_entity_poly.entity_id
_entity_poly.type
_entity_poly.pdbx_seq_one_letter_code
_entity_poly.pdbx_strand_id
1 'polypeptide(L)'
;MPIITIMVVGLVIAIARWQKHPRVSALLVIALSLEVAAYLIYTLFTAVLFNSGMEATEMRSLINFVAIGMGLLRAALLGLILWAAFGWRSHTHVQ
;
A
#
# COMPACT_ATOMS: atom_id res chain seq x y z
N MET A 1 -8.41 -11.28 -8.75
CA MET A 1 -9.32 -10.13 -8.61
C MET A 1 -9.78 -9.75 -7.18
N PRO A 2 -9.37 -10.38 -6.05
CA PRO A 2 -9.86 -9.94 -4.73
C PRO A 2 -9.21 -8.63 -4.22
N ILE A 3 -7.98 -8.35 -4.65
CA ILE A 3 -7.21 -7.21 -4.10
C ILE A 3 -7.74 -5.85 -4.55
N ILE A 4 -8.21 -5.75 -5.81
CA ILE A 4 -8.79 -4.53 -6.37
C ILE A 4 -10.07 -4.19 -5.60
N THR A 5 -10.90 -5.19 -5.30
CA THR A 5 -12.13 -5.00 -4.53
C THR A 5 -11.84 -4.45 -3.13
N ILE A 6 -10.81 -4.98 -2.45
CA ILE A 6 -10.38 -4.49 -1.13
C ILE A 6 -9.92 -3.03 -1.22
N MET A 7 -9.14 -2.67 -2.24
CA MET A 7 -8.68 -1.28 -2.44
C MET A 7 -9.84 -0.33 -2.71
N VAL A 8 -10.80 -0.71 -3.57
CA VAL A 8 -11.97 0.11 -3.89
C VAL A 8 -12.85 0.31 -2.65
N VAL A 9 -13.15 -0.77 -1.91
CA VAL A 9 -13.96 -0.68 -0.69
C VAL A 9 -13.25 0.16 0.38
N GLY A 10 -11.94 -0.02 0.56
CA GLY A 10 -11.14 0.79 1.48
C GLY A 10 -11.18 2.28 1.12
N LEU A 11 -11.03 2.61 -0.16
CA LEU A 11 -11.10 3.98 -0.66
C LEU A 11 -12.49 4.60 -0.41
N VAL A 12 -13.57 3.87 -0.71
CA VAL A 12 -14.95 4.32 -0.50
C VAL A 12 -15.21 4.62 0.98
N ILE A 13 -14.77 3.74 1.89
CA ILE A 13 -14.92 3.95 3.33
C ILE A 13 -14.13 5.18 3.80
N ALA A 14 -12.92 5.39 3.28
CA ALA A 14 -12.11 6.58 3.59
C ALA A 14 -12.82 7.86 3.19
N ILE A 15 -13.33 7.91 1.96
CA ILE A 15 -14.00 9.10 1.42
C ILE A 15 -15.31 9.35 2.19
N ALA A 16 -16.10 8.31 2.43
CA ALA A 16 -17.36 8.42 3.16
C ALA A 16 -17.19 8.89 4.62
N ARG A 17 -16.07 8.55 5.26
CA ARG A 17 -15.76 8.97 6.65
C ARG A 17 -14.84 10.19 6.74
N TRP A 18 -14.50 10.83 5.62
CA TRP A 18 -13.55 11.95 5.56
C TRP A 18 -13.95 13.09 6.49
N GLN A 19 -15.24 13.46 6.49
CA GLN A 19 -15.75 14.57 7.32
C GLN A 19 -15.67 14.27 8.82
N LYS A 20 -15.72 13.00 9.22
CA LYS A 20 -15.68 12.60 10.63
C LYS A 20 -14.26 12.43 11.15
N HIS A 21 -13.34 11.96 10.30
CA HIS A 21 -11.95 11.68 10.68
C HIS A 21 -10.97 12.06 9.55
N PRO A 22 -10.68 13.36 9.34
CA PRO A 22 -9.86 13.83 8.22
C PRO A 22 -8.41 13.32 8.30
N ARG A 23 -7.84 13.16 9.50
CA ARG A 23 -6.46 12.65 9.68
C ARG A 23 -6.31 11.18 9.27
N VAL A 24 -7.24 10.33 9.68
CA VAL A 24 -7.25 8.89 9.34
C VAL A 24 -7.47 8.71 7.84
N SER A 25 -8.37 9.50 7.26
CA SER A 25 -8.70 9.41 5.85
C SER A 25 -7.55 9.90 4.96
N ALA A 26 -6.82 10.94 5.37
CA ALA A 26 -5.60 11.40 4.70
C ALA A 26 -4.49 10.34 4.73
N LEU A 27 -4.26 9.69 5.88
CA LEU A 27 -3.29 8.59 5.99
C LEU A 27 -3.67 7.41 5.07
N LEU A 28 -4.95 7.07 4.98
CA LEU A 28 -5.41 6.02 4.08
C LEU A 28 -5.19 6.38 2.61
N VAL A 29 -5.47 7.62 2.21
CA VAL A 29 -5.23 8.09 0.84
C VAL A 29 -3.75 8.08 0.48
N ILE A 30 -2.88 8.49 1.42
CA ILE A 30 -1.42 8.40 1.23
C ILE A 30 -0.99 6.94 1.08
N ALA A 31 -1.49 6.05 1.94
CA ALA A 31 -1.17 4.62 1.87
C ALA A 31 -1.60 4.00 0.53
N LEU A 32 -2.82 4.28 0.08
CA LEU A 32 -3.33 3.81 -1.21
C LEU A 32 -2.54 4.39 -2.38
N SER A 33 -2.20 5.68 -2.33
CA SER A 33 -1.37 6.32 -3.37
C SER A 33 0.02 5.69 -3.46
N LEU A 34 0.66 5.41 -2.31
CA LEU A 34 1.95 4.73 -2.26
C LEU A 34 1.89 3.30 -2.80
N GLU A 35 0.83 2.55 -2.46
CA GLU A 35 0.61 1.20 -2.97
C GLU A 35 0.48 1.20 -4.51
N VAL A 36 -0.31 2.14 -5.06
CA VAL A 36 -0.47 2.29 -6.51
C VAL A 36 0.85 2.68 -7.18
N ALA A 37 1.59 3.63 -6.61
CA ALA A 37 2.90 4.03 -7.12
C ALA A 37 3.90 2.86 -7.10
N ALA A 38 3.97 2.10 -6.00
CA ALA A 38 4.84 0.93 -5.90
C ALA A 38 4.48 -0.14 -6.94
N TYR A 39 3.19 -0.39 -7.16
CA TYR A 39 2.72 -1.31 -8.18
C TYR A 39 3.12 -0.87 -9.60
N LEU A 40 2.97 0.42 -9.91
CA LEU A 40 3.40 0.97 -11.20
C LEU A 40 4.91 0.86 -11.39
N ILE A 41 5.70 1.21 -10.38
CA ILE A 41 7.17 1.09 -10.41
C ILE A 41 7.59 -0.35 -10.69
N TYR A 42 6.97 -1.33 -10.02
CA TYR A 42 7.29 -2.74 -10.28
C TYR A 42 6.87 -3.22 -11.66
N THR A 43 5.70 -2.79 -12.13
CA THR A 43 5.24 -3.13 -13.48
C THR A 43 6.19 -2.57 -14.54
N LEU A 44 6.63 -1.32 -14.39
CA LEU A 44 7.62 -0.69 -15.28
C LEU A 44 8.99 -1.36 -15.15
N PHE A 45 9.44 -1.62 -13.93
CA PHE A 45 10.72 -2.29 -13.66
C PHE A 45 10.79 -3.67 -14.30
N THR A 46 9.75 -4.48 -14.12
CA THR A 46 9.66 -5.82 -14.73
C THR A 46 9.58 -5.73 -16.26
N ALA A 47 8.83 -4.78 -16.82
CA ALA A 47 8.79 -4.55 -18.27
C ALA A 47 10.16 -4.18 -18.84
N VAL A 48 10.92 -3.33 -18.15
CA VAL A 48 12.30 -2.96 -18.56
C VAL A 48 13.24 -4.16 -18.47
N LEU A 49 13.16 -4.96 -17.40
CA LEU A 49 13.98 -6.18 -17.25
C LEU A 49 13.71 -7.22 -18.35
N PHE A 50 12.45 -7.41 -18.75
CA PHE A 50 12.13 -8.34 -19.83
C PHE A 50 12.72 -7.89 -21.18
N ASN A 51 12.81 -6.58 -21.41
CA ASN A 51 13.34 -6.03 -22.66
C ASN A 51 14.88 -5.89 -22.67
N SER A 52 15.56 -6.06 -21.54
CA SER A 52 17.02 -5.90 -21.46
C SER A 52 17.81 -7.14 -21.90
N GLY A 53 17.15 -8.27 -22.16
CA GLY A 53 17.82 -9.52 -22.52
C GLY A 53 18.59 -10.18 -21.37
N MET A 54 18.30 -9.78 -20.12
CA MET A 54 18.94 -10.32 -18.92
C MET A 54 18.66 -11.82 -18.75
N GLU A 55 19.63 -12.57 -18.23
CA GLU A 55 19.45 -13.99 -17.95
C GLU A 55 18.33 -14.21 -16.91
N ALA A 56 17.55 -15.29 -17.10
CA ALA A 56 16.40 -15.59 -16.24
C ALA A 56 16.79 -15.74 -14.75
N THR A 57 18.00 -16.21 -14.46
CA THR A 57 18.51 -16.38 -13.09
C THR A 57 18.74 -15.04 -12.39
N GLU A 58 19.38 -14.09 -13.06
CA GLU A 58 19.63 -12.74 -12.53
C GLU A 58 18.32 -11.97 -12.36
N MET A 59 17.45 -12.07 -13.35
CA MET A 59 16.12 -11.47 -13.32
C MET A 59 15.30 -11.98 -12.13
N ARG A 60 15.32 -13.30 -11.86
CA ARG A 60 14.61 -13.89 -10.72
C ARG A 60 15.15 -13.37 -9.38
N SER A 61 16.46 -13.18 -9.27
CA SER A 61 17.08 -12.63 -8.05
C SER A 61 16.62 -11.19 -7.79
N LEU A 62 16.62 -10.34 -8.82
CA LEU A 62 16.15 -8.95 -8.73
C LEU A 62 14.66 -8.86 -8.41
N ILE A 63 13.82 -9.67 -9.07
CA ILE A 63 12.38 -9.72 -8.78
C ILE A 63 12.14 -10.13 -7.32
N ASN A 64 12.83 -11.15 -6.82
CA ASN A 64 12.70 -11.58 -5.43
C ASN A 64 13.10 -10.48 -4.45
N PHE A 65 14.20 -9.77 -4.72
CA PHE A 65 14.64 -8.66 -3.88
C PHE A 65 13.60 -7.53 -3.83
N VAL A 66 13.06 -7.13 -4.98
CA VAL A 66 12.01 -6.11 -5.06
C VAL A 66 10.71 -6.58 -4.40
N ALA A 67 10.35 -7.86 -4.56
CA ALA A 67 9.16 -8.43 -3.93
C ALA A 67 9.25 -8.43 -2.39
N ILE A 68 10.43 -8.69 -1.82
CA ILE A 68 10.66 -8.57 -0.37
C ILE A 68 10.48 -7.12 0.07
N GLY A 69 11.07 -6.15 -0.64
CA GLY A 69 10.90 -4.73 -0.35
C GLY A 69 9.43 -4.28 -0.38
N MET A 70 8.68 -4.74 -1.36
CA MET A 70 7.23 -4.53 -1.44
C MET A 70 6.46 -5.15 -0.27
N GLY A 71 6.84 -6.36 0.16
CA GLY A 71 6.24 -7.01 1.32
C GLY A 71 6.41 -6.19 2.60
N LEU A 72 7.61 -5.63 2.81
CA LEU A 72 7.91 -4.76 3.95
C LEU A 72 7.11 -3.45 3.87
N LEU A 73 7.02 -2.84 2.69
CA LEU A 73 6.22 -1.64 2.48
C LEU A 73 4.75 -1.90 2.83
N ARG A 74 4.17 -3.00 2.34
CA ARG A 74 2.80 -3.40 2.67
C ARG A 74 2.59 -3.61 4.16
N ALA A 75 3.52 -4.28 4.84
CA ALA A 75 3.44 -4.48 6.28
C ALA A 75 3.44 -3.13 7.03
N ALA A 76 4.28 -2.18 6.61
CA ALA A 76 4.31 -0.83 7.17
C ALA A 76 3.00 -0.07 6.92
N LEU A 77 2.45 -0.14 5.70
CA LEU A 77 1.17 0.47 5.35
C LEU A 77 0.02 -0.13 6.18
N LEU A 78 -0.03 -1.45 6.34
CA LEU A 78 -1.00 -2.10 7.22
C LEU A 78 -0.83 -1.66 8.67
N GLY A 79 0.40 -1.55 9.16
CA GLY A 79 0.69 -1.01 10.49
C GLY A 79 0.16 0.41 10.67
N LEU A 80 0.34 1.28 9.68
CA LEU A 80 -0.21 2.64 9.65
C LEU A 80 -1.74 2.66 9.66
N ILE A 81 -2.38 1.78 8.88
CA ILE A 81 -3.85 1.66 8.84
C ILE A 81 -4.39 1.19 10.18
N LEU A 82 -3.77 0.16 10.78
CA LEU A 82 -4.15 -0.36 12.10
C LEU A 82 -3.93 0.70 13.18
N TRP A 83 -2.80 1.41 13.15
CA TRP A 83 -2.53 2.51 14.06
C TRP A 83 -3.52 3.66 13.91
N ALA A 84 -3.91 4.00 12.68
CA ALA A 84 -4.94 5.02 12.45
C ALA A 84 -6.33 4.56 12.95
N ALA A 85 -6.66 3.26 12.80
CA ALA A 85 -7.93 2.70 13.25
C ALA A 85 -8.02 2.59 14.78
N PHE A 86 -6.95 2.15 15.45
CA PHE A 86 -6.94 1.89 16.90
C PHE A 86 -6.38 3.05 17.73
N GLY A 87 -5.43 3.81 17.20
CA GLY A 87 -4.80 4.96 17.87
C GLY A 87 -5.80 6.09 18.17
N TRP A 88 -6.90 6.17 17.43
CA TRP A 88 -7.98 7.12 17.70
C TRP A 88 -8.76 6.81 18.99
N ARG A 89 -8.89 5.53 19.38
CA ARG A 89 -9.66 5.13 20.57
C ARG A 89 -9.03 5.56 21.90
N SER A 90 -7.76 5.95 21.92
CA SER A 90 -7.08 6.39 23.15
C SER A 90 -7.50 7.79 23.61
N HIS A 91 -8.15 8.60 22.76
CA HIS A 91 -8.54 9.97 23.09
C HIS A 91 -9.97 10.10 23.65
N THR A 92 -10.76 9.03 23.72
CA THR A 92 -12.17 9.09 24.16
C THR A 92 -12.42 8.69 25.62
N HIS A 93 -11.37 8.51 26.44
CA HIS A 93 -11.50 8.15 27.86
C HIS A 93 -11.12 9.26 28.85
N VAL A 94 -11.09 10.53 28.40
CA VAL A 94 -10.95 11.69 29.31
C VAL A 94 -12.17 12.59 29.15
N GLN A 95 -13.33 12.11 29.61
CA GLN A 95 -14.47 12.93 30.04
C GLN A 95 -15.16 12.25 31.20
#